data_AF-A0A2V7XMA4-F1
#
_entry.id   AF-A0A2V7XMA4-F1
#
_cell.length_a   1.000
_cell.length_b   1.000
_cell.length_c   1.000
_cell.angle_alpha   90.00
_cell.angle_beta   90.00
_cell.angle_gamma   90.00
#
_symmetry.space_group_name_H-M   'P 1'
#
loop_
_entity.id
_entity.type
_entity.pdbx_description
1 polymer ?
#
loop_
_entity_poly.entity_id
_entity_poly.type
_entity_poly.pdbx_seq_one_letter_code
_entity_poly.pdbx_strand_id
1 'polypeptide(L)'
;MRSGFKHSSRGYSLTELLVVVALIGILSLISVPAFINFKNQNTFRSNLRNFANDLRAARQYAITQTVDVRVELDPAPGNQLTSNQYRFFWSNDRGTTWNPLTMPGARGITPGTTGNIKDLAGPVWFQSETSLT
;
A
#
# COMPACT_ATOMS: atom_id res chain seq x y z
N MET A 1 -65.53 0.89 -30.85
CA MET A 1 -64.60 1.95 -30.41
C MET A 1 -63.28 1.30 -30.03
N ARG A 2 -62.21 1.48 -30.81
CA ARG A 2 -60.86 1.00 -30.45
C ARG A 2 -59.88 2.14 -30.67
N SER A 3 -59.58 2.86 -29.59
CA SER A 3 -58.48 3.83 -29.56
C SER A 3 -57.17 3.06 -29.39
N GLY A 4 -56.40 2.94 -30.45
CA GLY A 4 -55.04 2.40 -30.39
C GLY A 4 -54.13 3.40 -29.69
N PHE A 5 -53.57 3.02 -28.54
CA PHE A 5 -52.46 3.74 -27.92
C PHE A 5 -51.26 3.69 -28.88
N LYS A 6 -50.95 4.80 -29.54
CA LYS A 6 -49.70 4.95 -30.30
C LYS A 6 -48.55 4.97 -29.29
N HIS A 7 -47.79 3.89 -29.23
CA HIS A 7 -46.54 3.83 -28.49
C HIS A 7 -45.54 4.77 -29.21
N SER A 8 -45.24 5.91 -28.58
CA SER A 8 -44.18 6.81 -29.07
C SER A 8 -42.83 6.20 -28.70
N SER A 9 -42.23 5.47 -29.63
CA SER A 9 -40.84 5.04 -29.55
C SER A 9 -39.92 6.26 -29.77
N ARG A 10 -39.56 6.92 -28.67
CA ARG A 10 -38.55 8.01 -28.66
C ARG A 10 -37.15 7.39 -28.74
N GLY A 11 -36.59 7.33 -29.93
CA GLY A 11 -35.17 7.01 -30.16
C GLY A 11 -34.31 8.27 -30.02
N TYR A 12 -33.07 8.11 -29.54
CA TYR A 12 -32.07 9.19 -29.49
C TYR A 12 -31.61 9.55 -30.90
N SER A 13 -31.46 10.84 -31.19
CA SER A 13 -30.94 11.31 -32.47
C SER A 13 -29.46 10.93 -32.63
N LEU A 14 -29.00 10.70 -33.86
CA LEU A 14 -27.57 10.53 -34.18
C LEU A 14 -26.73 11.71 -33.68
N THR A 15 -27.26 12.92 -33.82
CA THR A 15 -26.58 14.15 -33.36
C THR A 15 -26.50 14.21 -31.84
N GLU A 16 -27.48 13.64 -31.14
CA GLU A 16 -27.56 13.63 -29.68
C GLU A 16 -26.53 12.64 -29.10
N LEU A 17 -26.39 11.47 -29.72
CA LEU A 17 -25.32 10.53 -29.39
C LEU A 17 -23.93 11.15 -29.62
N LEU A 18 -23.74 11.88 -30.73
CA LEU A 18 -22.46 12.51 -31.05
C LEU A 18 -22.06 13.53 -29.97
N VAL A 19 -23.00 14.37 -29.55
CA VAL A 19 -22.76 15.36 -28.47
C VAL A 19 -22.46 14.65 -27.15
N VAL A 20 -23.19 13.60 -26.79
CA VAL A 20 -22.96 12.86 -25.54
C VAL A 20 -21.57 12.22 -25.51
N VAL A 21 -21.14 11.56 -26.58
CA VAL A 21 -19.80 10.95 -26.65
C VAL A 21 -18.72 12.03 -26.64
N ALA A 22 -18.94 13.18 -27.29
CA ALA A 22 -18.03 14.31 -27.22
C ALA A 22 -17.87 14.84 -25.78
N LEU A 23 -18.97 14.98 -25.03
CA LEU A 23 -18.96 15.41 -23.64
C LEU A 23 -18.26 14.39 -22.73
N ILE A 24 -18.56 13.10 -22.87
CA ILE A 24 -17.88 12.04 -22.11
C ILE A 24 -16.38 12.05 -22.40
N GLY A 25 -15.99 12.23 -23.68
CA GLY A 25 -14.59 12.34 -24.09
C GLY A 25 -13.86 13.47 -23.34
N ILE A 26 -14.43 14.68 -23.35
CA ILE A 26 -13.86 15.85 -22.67
C ILE A 26 -13.75 15.61 -21.15
N LEU A 27 -14.81 15.11 -20.52
CA LEU A 27 -14.82 14.84 -19.08
C LEU A 27 -13.82 13.74 -18.69
N SER A 28 -13.69 12.70 -19.52
CA SER A 28 -12.77 11.60 -19.28
C SER A 28 -11.30 12.06 -19.29
N LEU A 29 -10.97 13.03 -20.15
CA LEU A 29 -9.62 13.56 -20.30
C LEU A 29 -9.08 14.20 -19.00
N ILE A 30 -9.97 14.82 -18.22
CA ILE A 30 -9.64 15.46 -16.95
C ILE A 30 -9.78 14.46 -15.79
N SER A 31 -10.83 13.62 -15.82
CA SER A 31 -11.19 12.75 -14.71
C SER A 31 -10.23 11.58 -14.51
N VAL A 32 -9.74 10.97 -15.60
CA VAL A 32 -8.85 9.80 -15.56
C VAL A 32 -7.51 10.11 -14.85
N PRO A 33 -6.72 11.12 -15.25
CA PRO A 33 -5.45 11.41 -14.57
C PRO A 33 -5.65 11.82 -13.12
N ALA A 34 -6.72 12.59 -12.82
CA ALA A 34 -7.06 12.97 -11.45
C ALA A 34 -7.38 11.73 -10.57
N PHE A 35 -8.12 10.77 -11.10
CA PHE A 35 -8.44 9.53 -10.41
C PHE A 35 -7.21 8.66 -10.14
N ILE A 36 -6.27 8.56 -11.10
CA ILE A 36 -5.01 7.84 -10.91
C ILE A 36 -4.19 8.45 -9.76
N ASN A 37 -4.05 9.78 -9.74
CA ASN A 37 -3.36 10.49 -8.67
C ASN A 37 -4.02 10.28 -7.31
N PHE A 38 -5.35 10.36 -7.25
CA PHE A 38 -6.11 10.11 -6.02
C PHE A 38 -5.90 8.68 -5.49
N LYS A 39 -5.93 7.68 -6.38
CA LYS A 39 -5.68 6.28 -6.01
C LYS A 39 -4.28 6.10 -5.44
N ASN A 40 -3.25 6.64 -6.09
CA ASN A 40 -1.86 6.56 -5.65
C ASN A 40 -1.65 7.23 -4.27
N GLN A 41 -2.29 8.38 -4.06
CA GLN A 41 -2.22 9.07 -2.77
C GLN A 41 -2.89 8.28 -1.64
N ASN A 42 -4.02 7.64 -1.93
CA ASN A 42 -4.76 6.85 -0.94
C ASN A 42 -4.03 5.57 -0.56
N THR A 43 -3.45 4.86 -1.53
CA THR A 43 -2.64 3.67 -1.26
C THR A 43 -1.38 4.02 -0.48
N PHE A 44 -0.75 5.15 -0.78
CA PHE A 44 0.38 5.64 0.00
C PHE A 44 0.01 5.90 1.47
N ARG A 45 -1.09 6.64 1.72
CA ARG A 45 -1.58 6.93 3.07
C ARG A 45 -2.03 5.68 3.83
N SER A 46 -2.65 4.70 3.17
CA SER A 46 -3.05 3.46 3.84
C SER A 46 -1.83 2.64 4.26
N ASN A 47 -0.82 2.51 3.40
CA ASN A 47 0.38 1.75 3.69
C ASN A 47 1.24 2.39 4.79
N LEU A 48 1.35 3.73 4.82
CA LEU A 48 2.02 4.41 5.94
C LEU A 48 1.31 4.21 7.28
N ARG A 49 -0.03 4.21 7.29
CA ARG A 49 -0.81 3.88 8.49
C ARG A 49 -0.56 2.46 8.94
N ASN A 50 -0.49 1.51 8.01
CA ASN A 50 -0.15 0.12 8.31
C ASN A 50 1.26 0.01 8.90
N PHE A 51 2.26 0.66 8.29
CA PHE A 51 3.62 0.71 8.82
C PHE A 51 3.67 1.26 10.25
N ALA A 52 2.99 2.38 10.52
CA ALA A 52 2.92 2.95 11.87
C ALA A 52 2.22 2.01 12.87
N ASN A 53 1.18 1.29 12.44
CA ASN A 53 0.51 0.29 13.27
C ASN A 53 1.42 -0.89 13.59
N ASP A 54 2.21 -1.34 12.62
CA ASP A 54 3.18 -2.42 12.77
C ASP A 54 4.31 -2.02 13.74
N LEU A 55 4.82 -0.78 13.65
CA LEU A 55 5.77 -0.25 14.64
C LEU A 55 5.21 -0.26 16.06
N ARG A 56 3.93 0.13 16.23
CA ARG A 56 3.26 0.08 17.54
C ARG A 56 3.10 -1.35 18.03
N ALA A 57 2.76 -2.28 17.15
CA ALA A 57 2.66 -3.71 17.48
C ALA A 57 4.02 -4.28 17.90
N ALA A 58 5.10 -3.95 17.17
CA ALA A 58 6.47 -4.31 17.54
C ALA A 58 6.85 -3.75 18.92
N ARG A 59 6.54 -2.47 19.19
CA ARG A 59 6.79 -1.85 20.49
C ARG A 59 6.01 -2.54 21.60
N GLN A 60 4.72 -2.84 21.38
CA GLN A 60 3.91 -3.57 22.35
C GLN A 60 4.53 -4.94 22.65
N TYR A 61 4.97 -5.65 21.61
CA TYR A 61 5.67 -6.93 21.75
C TYR A 61 6.92 -6.80 22.62
N ALA A 62 7.79 -5.81 22.31
CA ALA A 62 8.99 -5.52 23.08
C ALA A 62 8.70 -5.28 24.57
N ILE A 63 7.66 -4.50 24.88
CA ILE A 63 7.26 -4.20 26.26
C ILE A 63 6.69 -5.44 26.96
N THR A 64 5.78 -6.16 26.31
CA THR A 64 5.10 -7.33 26.92
C THR A 64 6.04 -8.48 27.20
N GLN A 65 7.04 -8.68 26.34
CA GLN A 65 8.00 -9.77 26.48
C GLN A 65 9.31 -9.34 27.13
N THR A 66 9.52 -8.03 27.32
CA THR A 66 10.78 -7.46 27.82
C THR A 66 11.97 -7.93 26.97
N VAL A 67 11.78 -7.85 25.65
CA VAL A 67 12.78 -8.25 24.62
C VAL A 67 13.14 -7.05 23.77
N ASP A 68 14.34 -7.08 23.21
CA ASP A 68 14.77 -6.07 22.25
C ASP A 68 14.09 -6.35 20.90
N VAL A 69 13.55 -5.31 20.27
CA VAL A 69 12.92 -5.39 18.95
C VAL A 69 13.59 -4.38 18.03
N ARG A 70 13.94 -4.82 16.82
CA ARG A 70 14.47 -3.94 15.78
C ARG A 70 13.65 -4.03 14.51
N VAL A 71 13.75 -2.98 13.71
CA VAL A 71 13.18 -2.88 12.37
C VAL A 71 14.33 -2.83 11.38
N GLU A 72 14.30 -3.69 10.39
CA GLU A 72 15.23 -3.64 9.25
C GLU A 72 14.45 -3.07 8.06
N LEU A 73 14.93 -1.96 7.52
CA LEU A 73 14.49 -1.42 6.24
C LEU A 73 15.43 -1.95 5.15
N ASP A 74 14.85 -2.40 4.05
CA ASP A 74 15.52 -2.99 2.88
C ASP A 74 16.31 -4.29 3.19
N PRO A 75 15.63 -5.44 3.17
CA PRO A 75 16.18 -6.70 3.63
C PRO A 75 17.29 -7.25 2.71
N ALA A 76 18.54 -6.91 3.03
CA ALA A 76 19.81 -7.54 2.62
C ALA A 76 20.38 -7.22 1.21
N PRO A 77 21.73 -7.24 1.07
CA PRO A 77 22.44 -6.80 -0.12
C PRO A 77 22.43 -7.90 -1.20
N GLY A 78 22.05 -7.54 -2.42
CA GLY A 78 22.22 -8.43 -3.58
C GLY A 78 21.16 -8.33 -4.68
N ASN A 79 20.01 -7.69 -4.44
CA ASN A 79 19.02 -7.44 -5.49
C ASN A 79 18.38 -6.05 -5.34
N GLN A 80 19.11 -5.06 -5.83
CA GLN A 80 18.89 -3.62 -5.63
C GLN A 80 17.80 -3.00 -6.52
N LEU A 81 16.68 -3.68 -6.81
CA LEU A 81 15.74 -3.15 -7.82
C LEU A 81 14.26 -3.13 -7.43
N THR A 82 13.92 -3.37 -6.16
CA THR A 82 12.58 -3.02 -5.65
C THR A 82 12.63 -2.68 -4.15
N SER A 83 13.51 -1.74 -3.81
CA SER A 83 13.64 -1.14 -2.48
C SER A 83 12.34 -0.44 -2.08
N ASN A 84 11.62 -1.04 -1.14
CA ASN A 84 10.62 -0.45 -0.25
C ASN A 84 10.07 -1.56 0.64
N GLN A 85 10.94 -2.22 1.40
CA GLN A 85 10.53 -3.36 2.24
C GLN A 85 11.04 -3.20 3.66
N TYR A 86 10.30 -3.76 4.61
CA TYR A 86 10.67 -3.80 6.02
C TYR A 86 10.33 -5.13 6.64
N ARG A 87 11.07 -5.47 7.69
CA ARG A 87 10.80 -6.63 8.54
C ARG A 87 11.21 -6.35 9.97
N PHE A 88 10.69 -7.17 10.87
CA PHE A 88 10.93 -7.03 12.30
C PHE A 88 11.65 -8.24 12.85
N PHE A 89 12.48 -7.99 13.84
CA PHE A 89 13.14 -9.03 14.60
C PHE A 89 13.02 -8.74 16.08
N TRP A 90 13.08 -9.80 16.88
CA TRP A 90 13.17 -9.74 18.32
C TRP A 90 14.43 -10.48 18.79
N SER A 91 14.92 -10.10 19.97
CA SER A 91 16.09 -10.69 20.61
C SER A 91 15.86 -10.74 22.13
N ASN A 92 16.07 -11.89 22.74
CA ASN A 92 16.03 -12.09 24.19
C ASN A 92 17.44 -12.08 24.82
N ASP A 93 18.49 -11.90 24.01
CA ASP A 93 19.89 -11.97 24.38
C ASP A 93 20.64 -10.65 24.09
N ARG A 94 20.01 -9.54 24.45
CA ARG A 94 20.56 -8.17 24.32
C ARG A 94 21.08 -7.83 22.92
N GLY A 95 20.41 -8.33 21.88
CA GLY A 95 20.76 -8.09 20.49
C GLY A 95 21.83 -9.02 19.90
N THR A 96 22.16 -10.13 20.57
CA THR A 96 23.16 -11.10 20.08
C THR A 96 22.57 -12.01 18.99
N THR A 97 21.35 -12.50 19.17
CA THR A 97 20.60 -13.31 18.20
C THR A 97 19.30 -12.61 17.81
N TRP A 98 19.00 -12.57 16.51
CA TRP A 98 17.81 -11.92 15.98
C TRP A 98 16.87 -12.91 15.33
N ASN A 99 15.73 -13.13 16.01
CA ASN A 99 14.68 -14.03 15.56
C ASN A 99 13.62 -13.22 14.81
N PRO A 100 13.09 -13.73 13.69
CA PRO A 100 12.12 -12.98 12.91
C PRO A 100 10.79 -12.84 13.68
N LEU A 101 10.24 -11.62 13.70
CA LEU A 101 8.93 -11.31 14.28
C LEU A 101 7.88 -11.26 13.17
N THR A 102 6.90 -12.16 13.23
CA THR A 102 5.79 -12.20 12.26
C THR A 102 4.72 -11.18 12.66
N MET A 103 4.32 -10.36 11.70
CA MET A 103 3.23 -9.40 11.85
C MET A 103 2.10 -9.70 10.86
N PRO A 104 0.86 -9.31 11.18
CA PRO A 104 -0.26 -9.50 10.26
C PRO A 104 0.02 -8.91 8.88
N GLY A 105 -0.19 -9.71 7.82
CA GLY A 105 0.07 -9.28 6.44
C GLY A 105 1.55 -9.32 6.02
N ALA A 106 2.44 -9.90 6.80
CA ALA A 106 3.80 -10.22 6.37
C ALA A 106 3.82 -11.36 5.34
N ARG A 107 4.66 -11.23 4.32
CA ARG A 107 4.85 -12.24 3.27
C ARG A 107 6.00 -13.17 3.64
N GLY A 108 5.78 -14.48 3.46
CA GLY A 108 6.75 -15.56 3.70
C GLY A 108 6.71 -16.08 5.14
N ILE A 109 6.17 -17.27 5.35
CA ILE A 109 6.11 -17.96 6.66
C ILE A 109 6.69 -19.38 6.53
N THR A 110 7.75 -19.54 5.74
CA THR A 110 8.41 -20.83 5.61
C THR A 110 9.46 -20.96 6.72
N PRO A 111 9.43 -22.01 7.56
CA PRO A 111 10.46 -22.23 8.57
C PRO A 111 11.86 -22.22 7.95
N GLY A 112 12.77 -21.41 8.49
CA GLY A 112 14.16 -21.32 8.01
C GLY A 112 14.42 -20.38 6.83
N THR A 113 13.40 -19.71 6.28
CA THR A 113 13.60 -18.57 5.36
C THR A 113 13.38 -17.27 6.12
N THR A 114 14.21 -16.25 5.87
CA THR A 114 14.12 -14.88 6.43
C THR A 114 12.90 -14.10 5.90
N GLY A 115 11.73 -14.76 5.86
CA GLY A 115 10.45 -14.21 5.43
C GLY A 115 9.68 -13.70 6.62
N ASN A 116 9.50 -12.39 6.67
CA ASN A 116 8.47 -11.65 7.39
C ASN A 116 8.47 -10.24 6.81
N ILE A 117 8.48 -10.19 5.47
CA ILE A 117 8.75 -8.96 4.72
C ILE A 117 7.41 -8.29 4.42
N LYS A 118 7.34 -6.99 4.67
CA LYS A 118 6.20 -6.13 4.34
C LYS A 118 6.66 -5.03 3.39
N ASP A 119 5.77 -4.66 2.48
CA ASP A 119 6.03 -3.62 1.49
C ASP A 119 5.69 -2.23 2.08
N LEU A 120 6.57 -1.25 1.86
CA LEU A 120 6.30 0.16 2.05
C LEU A 120 5.74 0.75 0.75
N ALA A 121 4.91 1.78 0.86
CA ALA A 121 4.40 2.48 -0.32
C ALA A 121 5.42 3.42 -0.98
N GLY A 122 6.55 3.69 -0.32
CA GLY A 122 7.58 4.59 -0.80
C GLY A 122 8.83 4.46 0.06
N PRO A 123 9.97 4.99 -0.41
CA PRO A 123 11.21 4.94 0.35
C PRO A 123 11.10 5.82 1.59
N VAL A 124 11.54 5.29 2.72
CA VAL A 124 11.62 6.00 3.99
C VAL A 124 13.09 6.16 4.35
N TRP A 125 13.53 7.41 4.43
CA TRP A 125 14.89 7.76 4.83
C TRP A 125 14.88 8.25 6.27
N PHE A 126 15.76 7.71 7.10
CA PHE A 126 16.02 8.24 8.42
C PHE A 126 17.30 9.08 8.37
N GLN A 127 17.22 10.33 8.82
CA GLN A 127 18.41 11.14 9.07
C GLN A 127 18.94 10.77 10.47
N SER A 128 20.15 10.22 10.53
CA SER A 128 20.87 9.98 11.78
C SER A 128 21.84 11.12 12.03
N GLU A 129 21.72 11.80 13.17
CA GLU A 129 22.65 12.87 13.57
C GLU A 129 23.99 12.33 14.11
N THR A 130 24.07 11.04 14.42
CA THR A 130 25.29 10.39 14.89
C THR A 130 25.82 9.45 13.81
N SER A 131 26.70 9.95 12.96
CA SER A 131 27.65 9.08 12.25
C SER A 131 28.71 8.66 13.26
N LEU A 132 28.59 7.44 13.80
CA LEU A 132 29.64 6.89 14.65
C LEU A 132 30.84 6.55 13.77
N THR A 133 31.85 7.42 13.82
CA THR A 133 33.25 7.11 13.54
C THR A 133 33.81 6.15 14.58
#